data_AF-A0A1I9G9W1-F1
#
_entry.id   AF-A0A1I9G9W1-F1
#
_cell.length_a   1.000
_cell.length_b   1.000
_cell.length_c   1.000
_cell.angle_alpha   90.00
_cell.angle_beta   90.00
_cell.angle_gamma   90.00
#
_symmetry.space_group_name_H-M   'P 1'
#
loop_
_entity.id
_entity.type
_entity.pdbx_description
1 polymer ?
#
loop_
_entity_poly.entity_id
_entity_poly.type
_entity_poly.pdbx_seq_one_letter_code
_entity_poly.pdbx_strand_id
1 'polypeptide(L)' 'MEGSKLSYEIGLNDIPNVLHLFMNDGGFNKQKVLYGTKDGHLGLVDLSPETGTLIWEIPTKNASSIYSNNF' A
#
# COMPACT_ATOMS: atom_id res chain seq x y z
N MET A 1 -25.96 -17.06 -9.48
CA MET A 1 -24.64 -16.90 -8.85
C MET A 1 -23.87 -15.92 -9.71
N GLU A 2 -23.82 -14.66 -9.32
CA GLU A 2 -22.89 -13.71 -9.95
C GLU A 2 -21.53 -13.95 -9.29
N GLY A 3 -20.54 -14.35 -10.10
CA GLY A 3 -19.18 -14.58 -9.63
C GLY A 3 -18.45 -13.29 -9.28
N SER A 4 -17.18 -13.41 -8.87
CA SER A 4 -16.32 -12.25 -8.65
C SER A 4 -16.11 -11.47 -9.96
N LYS A 5 -16.33 -10.16 -9.91
CA LYS A 5 -16.03 -9.23 -11.01
C LYS A 5 -14.88 -8.33 -10.57
N LEU A 6 -13.91 -8.09 -11.46
CA LEU A 6 -12.89 -7.08 -11.26
C LEU A 6 -13.55 -5.69 -11.25
N SER A 7 -13.44 -4.97 -10.14
CA SER A 7 -13.98 -3.60 -10.02
C SER A 7 -13.05 -2.58 -10.68
N TYR A 8 -11.76 -2.60 -10.34
CA TYR A 8 -10.73 -1.70 -10.84
C TYR A 8 -9.34 -2.24 -10.52
N GLU A 9 -8.32 -1.60 -11.10
CA GLU A 9 -6.91 -1.80 -10.80
C GLU A 9 -6.30 -0.48 -10.30
N ILE A 10 -5.30 -0.57 -9.43
CA ILE A 10 -4.50 0.58 -8.99
C ILE A 10 -3.09 0.38 -9.51
N GLY A 11 -2.61 1.28 -10.34
CA GLY A 11 -1.22 1.32 -10.78
C GLY A 11 -0.33 1.78 -9.63
N LEU A 12 0.64 0.94 -9.25
CA LEU A 12 1.69 1.28 -8.29
C LEU A 12 3.02 1.45 -9.03
N ASN A 13 3.99 2.11 -8.39
CA ASN A 13 5.31 2.33 -9.00
C ASN A 13 6.13 1.04 -9.16
N ASP A 14 5.93 0.05 -8.29
CA ASP A 14 6.54 -1.27 -8.38
C ASP A 14 5.66 -2.33 -7.68
N ILE A 15 6.09 -3.59 -7.71
CA ILE A 15 5.38 -4.75 -7.18
C ILE A 15 5.21 -4.60 -5.66
N PRO A 16 3.96 -4.59 -5.14
CA PRO A 16 3.72 -4.58 -3.72
C PRO A 16 4.13 -5.92 -3.10
N ASN A 17 4.85 -5.87 -1.97
CA ASN A 17 5.30 -7.05 -1.22
C ASN A 17 4.77 -7.07 0.23
N VAL A 18 4.22 -5.96 0.72
CA VAL A 18 3.60 -5.83 2.03
C VAL A 18 2.24 -5.16 1.86
N LEU A 19 1.22 -5.67 2.56
CA LEU A 19 -0.11 -5.08 2.64
C LEU A 19 -0.56 -5.11 4.11
N HIS A 20 -1.12 -4.00 4.59
CA HIS A 20 -1.61 -3.89 5.94
C HIS A 20 -2.79 -2.92 6.02
N LEU A 21 -3.79 -3.22 6.84
CA LEU A 21 -4.90 -2.28 7.07
C LEU A 21 -4.36 -1.00 7.73
N PHE A 22 -4.72 0.16 7.19
CA PHE A 22 -4.37 1.43 7.83
C PHE A 22 -4.95 1.46 9.26
N MET A 23 -4.15 1.81 10.27
CA MET A 23 -4.56 1.82 11.68
C MET A 23 -5.08 0.46 12.22
N ASN A 24 -4.70 -0.66 11.59
CA ASN A 24 -5.19 -2.02 11.87
C ASN A 24 -6.68 -2.26 11.56
N ASP A 25 -7.41 -1.27 11.08
CA ASP A 25 -8.85 -1.37 10.87
C ASP A 25 -9.33 -0.78 9.52
N GLY A 26 -8.42 -0.25 8.72
CA GLY A 26 -8.72 0.42 7.45
C GLY A 26 -9.11 1.90 7.61
N GLY A 27 -8.91 2.48 8.79
CA GLY A 27 -9.29 3.84 9.12
C GLY A 27 -10.81 4.04 9.22
N PHE A 28 -11.25 5.30 9.15
CA PHE A 28 -12.65 5.69 9.35
C PHE A 28 -13.63 4.95 8.44
N ASN A 29 -13.30 4.80 7.15
CA ASN A 29 -14.15 4.12 6.17
C ASN A 29 -13.87 2.61 6.02
N LYS A 30 -12.93 2.04 6.80
CA LYS A 30 -12.57 0.62 6.77
C LYS A 30 -12.03 0.11 5.43
N GLN A 31 -11.53 1.02 4.59
CA GLN A 31 -11.18 0.73 3.19
C GLN A 31 -9.73 1.10 2.85
N LYS A 32 -8.95 1.59 3.81
CA LYS A 32 -7.58 2.04 3.56
C LYS A 32 -6.54 0.95 3.81
N VAL A 33 -5.60 0.79 2.88
CA VAL A 33 -4.52 -0.18 2.94
C VAL A 33 -3.18 0.52 2.78
N LEU A 34 -2.29 0.31 3.74
CA LEU A 34 -0.87 0.61 3.61
C LEU A 34 -0.21 -0.50 2.79
N TYR A 35 0.62 -0.12 1.83
CA TYR A 35 1.40 -1.05 1.04
C TYR A 35 2.87 -0.66 1.02
N GLY A 36 3.74 -1.66 0.93
CA GLY A 36 5.16 -1.51 0.63
C GLY A 36 5.50 -2.17 -0.70
N THR A 37 6.41 -1.58 -1.47
CA THR A 37 6.89 -2.11 -2.76
C THR A 37 8.33 -2.60 -2.68
N LYS A 38 8.75 -3.42 -3.66
CA LYS A 38 10.12 -3.98 -3.71
C LYS A 38 11.21 -2.94 -3.90
N ASP A 39 10.95 -1.89 -4.68
CA ASP A 39 11.85 -0.75 -4.86
C ASP A 39 11.90 0.21 -3.66
N GLY A 40 11.19 -0.11 -2.57
CA GLY A 40 11.26 0.62 -1.31
C GLY A 40 10.35 1.83 -1.24
N HIS A 41 9.19 1.82 -1.89
CA HIS A 41 8.14 2.81 -1.61
C HIS A 41 7.20 2.29 -0.52
N LEU A 42 6.67 3.24 0.25
CA LEU A 42 5.53 3.04 1.15
C LEU A 42 4.40 3.92 0.64
N GLY A 43 3.20 3.38 0.57
CA GLY A 43 2.03 4.16 0.17
C GLY A 43 0.76 3.78 0.91
N LEU A 44 -0.27 4.57 0.65
CA LEU A 44 -1.62 4.39 1.19
C LEU A 44 -2.63 4.48 0.05
N VAL A 45 -3.44 3.44 -0.09
CA VAL A 45 -4.57 3.41 -1.02
C VAL A 45 -5.89 3.43 -0.26
N ASP A 46 -6.90 4.10 -0.83
CA ASP A 46 -8.31 3.95 -0.47
C ASP A 46 -8.97 2.99 -1.46
N LEU A 47 -9.50 1.87 -0.98
CA LEU A 47 -10.13 0.83 -1.77
C LEU A 47 -11.66 0.98 -1.74
N SER A 48 -12.15 2.14 -2.17
CA SER A 48 -13.60 2.36 -2.20
C SER A 48 -14.29 1.41 -3.18
N PRO A 49 -15.58 1.06 -3.00
CA PRO A 49 -16.24 0.09 -3.88
C PRO A 49 -16.26 0.49 -5.35
N GLU A 50 -16.31 1.79 -5.62
CA GLU A 50 -16.44 2.35 -6.99
C GLU A 50 -15.08 2.61 -7.64
N THR A 51 -14.09 3.07 -6.86
CA THR A 51 -12.75 3.41 -7.36
C THR A 51 -11.65 3.16 -6.34
N GLY A 52 -10.49 2.78 -6.84
CA GLY A 52 -9.25 2.77 -6.08
C GLY A 52 -8.56 4.13 -6.20
N THR A 53 -8.13 4.69 -5.08
CA THR A 53 -7.42 5.98 -5.06
C THR A 53 -6.08 5.82 -4.36
N LEU A 54 -4.98 6.09 -5.07
CA LEU A 54 -3.69 6.29 -4.45
C LEU A 54 -3.71 7.63 -3.69
N ILE A 55 -3.71 7.59 -2.36
CA ILE A 55 -3.75 8.80 -1.54
C ILE A 55 -2.37 9.45 -1.52
N TRP A 56 -1.34 8.66 -1.21
CA TRP A 56 0.04 9.10 -1.25
C TRP A 56 0.97 7.90 -1.41
N GLU A 57 2.15 8.18 -1.94
CA GLU A 57 3.28 7.26 -1.97
C GLU A 57 4.56 8.07 -1.69
N ILE A 58 5.44 7.52 -0.87
CA ILE A 58 6.74 8.12 -0.56
C ILE A 58 7.86 7.11 -0.78
N PRO A 59 8.98 7.51 -1.39
CA PRO A 59 10.16 6.69 -1.42
C PRO A 59 10.72 6.57 0.00
N THR A 60 10.91 5.34 0.46
CA THR A 60 11.67 5.05 1.69
C THR A 60 13.14 4.88 1.33
N LYS A 61 13.74 5.87 0.67
CA LYS A 61 15.20 5.91 0.49
C LYS A 61 15.84 5.91 1.89
N ASN A 62 16.33 4.75 2.31
CA ASN A 62 16.98 4.46 3.58
C ASN A 62 16.95 5.60 4.62
N ALA A 63 15.94 5.61 5.48
CA ALA A 63 16.19 5.81 6.91
C ALA A 63 16.73 4.52 7.55
N SER A 64 17.34 3.64 6.74
CA SER A 64 17.95 2.36 7.11
C SER A 64 19.49 2.42 7.05
N SER A 65 20.09 3.63 7.08
CA SER A 65 21.40 3.80 7.72
C SER A 65 21.33 3.56 9.25
N ILE A 66 20.16 3.15 9.76
CA ILE A 66 19.92 2.75 11.14
C ILE A 66 19.95 1.21 11.31
N TYR A 67 20.36 0.44 10.29
CA TYR A 67 20.88 -0.92 10.52
C TYR A 67 22.40 -0.91 10.33
N SER A 68 23.08 -0.66 11.45
CA SER A 68 24.46 -1.07 11.65
C SER A 68 24.64 -2.54 11.31
N ASN A 69 25.64 -2.87 10.50
CA ASN A 69 26.50 -4.00 10.81
C ASN A 69 27.93 -3.64 10.43
N ASN A 70 28.73 -3.49 11.48
CA ASN A 70 30.17 -3.42 11.45
C ASN A 70 30.71 -4.68 10.75
N PHE A 71 31.60 -4.48 9.77
CA PHE A 71 32.69 -5.42 9.46
C PHE A 71 34.00 -4.71 9.74
#